data_AF-A0A8C4HGZ3-F1
#
_entry.id   AF-A0A8C4HGZ3-F1
#
_cell.length_a   1.000
_cell.length_b   1.000
_cell.length_c   1.000
_cell.angle_alpha   90.00
_cell.angle_beta   90.00
_cell.angle_gamma   90.00
#
_symmetry.space_group_name_H-M   'P 1'
#
loop_
_entity.id
_entity.type
_entity.pdbx_description
1 polymer ?
#
loop_
_entity_poly.entity_id
_entity_poly.type
_entity_poly.pdbx_seq_one_letter_code
_entity_poly.pdbx_strand_id
1 'polypeptide(L)'
;MGEWWTTVPIGTSMGNYDISSISHVTMSPLRQNNLVSMYSSLPLSKSSYNVISAFCTEDNIPQCISYMNQELASLGLSSTCIEASSPGGAGLSTVPALNAMYELLQIHRRNMGTLEELEKEQLKKSSSMEHMQMNNSRLKDQLELSIREKSGLHETERQLQLKIKTLQSCLKTEKEEVQKLQSIISSRASQYSHDAKRKERETAKLKERLGQLLVDRKDKKLAIDVLNCLGRSDGKRSHWKTAKATASHEGEMYKSLLSDYEASQRALMLENAELKKVLQQMKKEMMHILSPRQLSTRGADSDGEEKAGNSSRETLDQSCEHAREQLTNSIRQQWRKLRNHMEKLDSQASQVQNQLESNKEVIPRETHEDEMERMRHEVQQCKEFIHAQQQLLQQQLNTSFDDETAALLNDCYTLEEKERLKEEWRLFEEQKRNFERERKNFTEAAIRLGREKKAFQEDRASWLKNQFLNMTPFTDRRRCSSSDGQSALSISKFVFKFKKKYADTRFKSRSRVRCGDLSIFSLGEDENSLT
;
A
#
# COMPACT_ATOMS: atom_id res chain seq x y z
N MET A 1 50.34 -28.11 19.62
CA MET A 1 50.12 -29.56 19.46
C MET A 1 48.70 -29.85 19.90
N GLY A 2 47.94 -30.58 19.08
CA GLY A 2 46.52 -30.97 19.29
C GLY A 2 45.54 -29.83 18.96
N GLU A 3 44.39 -30.00 18.29
CA GLU A 3 43.62 -31.19 17.90
C GLU A 3 42.75 -30.83 16.65
N TRP A 4 42.79 -31.63 15.59
CA TRP A 4 41.71 -32.52 15.08
C TRP A 4 40.84 -31.88 13.98
N TRP A 5 41.13 -32.30 12.75
CA TRP A 5 40.32 -32.09 11.55
C TRP A 5 39.49 -33.34 11.31
N THR A 6 38.20 -33.18 11.02
CA THR A 6 37.41 -34.23 10.37
C THR A 6 36.80 -33.64 9.10
N THR A 7 37.38 -34.04 7.98
CA THR A 7 36.94 -33.72 6.62
C THR A 7 36.68 -35.03 5.91
N VAL A 8 35.44 -35.30 5.47
CA VAL A 8 35.11 -36.26 4.39
C VAL A 8 33.69 -35.92 3.89
N PRO A 9 33.29 -36.18 2.62
CA PRO A 9 33.87 -35.65 1.39
C PRO A 9 32.79 -35.08 0.43
N ILE A 10 33.27 -34.34 -0.55
CA ILE A 10 32.52 -33.85 -1.72
C ILE A 10 32.10 -35.04 -2.60
N GLY A 11 30.79 -35.22 -2.73
CA GLY A 11 30.15 -36.18 -3.62
C GLY A 11 29.98 -35.60 -5.04
N THR A 12 30.74 -36.19 -5.96
CA THR A 12 30.32 -36.69 -7.28
C THR A 12 29.43 -35.82 -8.19
N SER A 13 30.07 -35.36 -9.25
CA SER A 13 29.53 -35.15 -10.61
C SER A 13 28.29 -36.00 -10.94
N MET A 14 27.17 -35.34 -11.23
CA MET A 14 26.14 -35.86 -12.13
C MET A 14 25.48 -34.70 -12.89
N GLY A 15 25.79 -34.66 -14.19
CA GLY A 15 24.87 -34.36 -15.30
C GLY A 15 23.93 -33.17 -15.20
N ASN A 16 24.20 -32.17 -16.05
CA ASN A 16 23.16 -31.39 -16.71
C ASN A 16 22.11 -32.36 -17.29
N TYR A 17 20.97 -32.49 -16.62
CA TYR A 17 19.76 -33.03 -17.22
C TYR A 17 18.84 -31.86 -17.53
N ASP A 18 18.69 -31.64 -18.83
CA ASP A 18 17.64 -30.84 -19.42
C ASP A 18 16.30 -31.17 -18.76
N ILE A 19 15.69 -30.18 -18.08
CA ILE A 19 14.25 -30.22 -17.80
C ILE A 19 13.54 -29.73 -19.07
N SER A 20 13.79 -30.47 -20.15
CA SER A 20 13.11 -30.40 -21.45
C SER A 20 12.59 -31.80 -21.76
N SER A 21 11.86 -32.40 -20.82
CA SER A 21 11.10 -33.63 -21.07
C SER A 21 10.06 -33.86 -19.96
N ILE A 22 8.99 -33.07 -20.00
CA ILE A 22 7.68 -33.61 -19.62
C ILE A 22 6.87 -33.59 -20.91
N SER A 23 7.01 -34.71 -21.60
CA SER A 23 6.04 -35.31 -22.51
C SER A 23 4.86 -34.42 -22.89
N HIS A 24 4.85 -34.09 -24.17
CA HIS A 24 3.64 -34.00 -24.97
C HIS A 24 2.78 -35.25 -24.70
N VAL A 25 1.93 -35.18 -23.67
CA VAL A 25 0.68 -35.94 -23.70
C VAL A 25 -0.18 -35.18 -24.68
N THR A 26 -0.14 -35.61 -25.93
CA THR A 26 -1.20 -35.35 -26.88
C THR A 26 -2.50 -35.74 -26.19
N MET A 27 -3.21 -34.74 -25.68
CA MET A 27 -4.63 -34.85 -25.44
C MET A 27 -5.22 -35.11 -26.83
N SER A 28 -5.37 -36.40 -27.16
CA SER A 28 -6.26 -36.82 -28.23
C SER A 28 -7.54 -35.99 -28.08
N PRO A 29 -8.01 -35.31 -29.13
CA PRO A 29 -9.29 -34.64 -29.04
C PRO A 29 -10.29 -35.74 -28.70
N LEU A 30 -10.78 -35.75 -27.45
CA LEU A 30 -11.98 -36.48 -27.13
C LEU A 30 -13.03 -35.84 -28.03
N ARG A 31 -13.27 -36.53 -29.16
CA ARG A 31 -14.45 -36.35 -29.97
C ARG A 31 -15.60 -36.13 -29.01
N GLN A 32 -16.36 -35.08 -29.26
CA GLN A 32 -17.73 -34.97 -28.77
C GLN A 32 -18.40 -36.32 -28.99
N ASN A 33 -18.41 -37.15 -27.96
CA ASN A 33 -19.30 -38.29 -27.88
C ASN A 33 -20.66 -37.72 -27.47
N ASN A 34 -21.22 -36.91 -28.38
CA ASN A 34 -22.64 -36.90 -28.67
C ASN A 34 -22.99 -38.20 -29.43
N LEU A 35 -22.52 -39.34 -28.93
CA LEU A 35 -23.17 -40.60 -29.20
C LEU A 35 -24.42 -40.56 -28.33
N VAL A 36 -25.45 -39.92 -28.89
CA VAL A 36 -26.82 -40.40 -28.83
C VAL A 36 -26.75 -41.88 -28.51
N SER A 37 -27.25 -42.23 -27.32
CA SER A 37 -27.38 -43.60 -26.85
C SER A 37 -28.04 -44.45 -27.93
N MET A 38 -27.20 -45.02 -28.81
CA MET A 38 -27.54 -46.10 -29.72
C MET A 38 -27.33 -47.41 -28.98
N TYR A 39 -27.87 -47.49 -27.77
CA TYR A 39 -28.44 -48.76 -27.38
C TYR A 39 -29.73 -48.85 -28.16
N SER A 40 -29.66 -49.71 -29.17
CA SER A 40 -30.76 -50.41 -29.82
C SER A 40 -31.91 -50.65 -28.82
N SER A 41 -32.74 -49.62 -28.61
CA SER A 41 -34.16 -49.84 -28.71
C SER A 41 -34.34 -50.32 -30.15
N LEU A 42 -34.18 -51.64 -30.33
CA LEU A 42 -35.11 -52.33 -31.20
C LEU A 42 -36.44 -51.69 -30.83
N PRO A 43 -37.15 -51.02 -31.75
CA PRO A 43 -38.51 -50.66 -31.43
C PRO A 43 -39.07 -52.00 -30.98
N LEU A 44 -39.40 -52.13 -29.68
CA LEU A 44 -40.42 -53.08 -29.28
C LEU A 44 -41.49 -52.70 -30.26
N SER A 45 -41.63 -53.55 -31.29
CA SER A 45 -42.66 -53.41 -32.28
C SER A 45 -43.86 -53.11 -31.42
N LYS A 46 -44.34 -51.86 -31.48
CA LYS A 46 -45.66 -51.54 -30.97
C LYS A 46 -46.47 -52.52 -31.77
N SER A 47 -46.76 -53.65 -31.12
CA SER A 47 -47.55 -54.72 -31.67
C SER A 47 -48.85 -54.01 -31.88
N SER A 48 -48.97 -53.50 -33.10
CA SER A 48 -50.20 -53.16 -33.72
C SER A 48 -50.86 -54.52 -33.67
N TYR A 49 -51.64 -54.74 -32.62
CA TYR A 49 -52.63 -55.79 -32.56
C TYR A 49 -53.56 -55.49 -33.74
N ASN A 50 -53.11 -55.88 -34.93
CA ASN A 50 -53.94 -56.12 -36.07
C ASN A 50 -54.71 -57.38 -35.67
N VAL A 51 -55.79 -57.12 -34.95
CA VAL A 51 -56.95 -58.00 -34.92
C VAL A 51 -57.25 -58.36 -36.38
N ILE A 52 -57.64 -59.61 -36.60
CA ILE A 52 -58.30 -60.17 -37.80
C ILE A 52 -57.40 -60.96 -38.76
N SER A 53 -56.75 -62.01 -38.25
CA SER A 53 -56.84 -63.36 -38.82
C SER A 53 -56.50 -64.36 -37.72
N ALA A 54 -57.36 -65.34 -37.45
CA ALA A 54 -57.04 -66.37 -36.47
C ALA A 54 -55.77 -67.12 -36.92
N PHE A 55 -54.81 -67.30 -36.01
CA PHE A 55 -53.57 -68.05 -36.30
C PHE A 55 -53.87 -69.48 -36.79
N CYS A 56 -54.93 -70.09 -36.28
CA CYS A 56 -55.40 -71.43 -36.64
C CYS A 56 -56.88 -71.36 -37.09
N THR A 57 -57.19 -71.99 -38.21
CA THR A 57 -58.50 -72.16 -38.86
C THR A 57 -58.63 -73.63 -39.29
N GLU A 58 -59.84 -74.14 -39.52
CA GLU A 58 -60.05 -75.57 -39.85
C GLU A 58 -59.20 -76.06 -41.04
N ASP A 59 -58.92 -75.20 -42.02
CA ASP A 59 -58.17 -75.52 -43.23
C ASP A 59 -56.64 -75.55 -43.06
N ASN A 60 -56.08 -75.02 -41.96
CA ASN A 60 -54.63 -74.85 -41.78
C ASN A 60 -54.05 -75.57 -40.54
N ILE A 61 -54.85 -76.41 -39.89
CA ILE A 61 -54.48 -77.16 -38.67
C ILE A 61 -53.13 -77.90 -38.82
N PRO A 62 -52.87 -78.68 -39.90
CA PRO A 62 -51.60 -79.41 -40.04
C PRO A 62 -50.38 -78.49 -40.10
N GLN A 63 -50.49 -77.35 -40.79
CA GLN A 63 -49.43 -76.36 -40.93
C GLN A 63 -49.17 -75.64 -39.61
N CYS A 64 -50.23 -75.28 -38.87
CA CYS A 64 -50.12 -74.68 -37.54
C CYS A 64 -49.47 -75.62 -36.52
N ILE A 65 -49.81 -76.92 -36.55
CA ILE A 65 -49.18 -77.94 -35.70
C ILE A 65 -47.69 -78.07 -36.04
N SER A 66 -47.34 -78.16 -37.33
CA SER A 66 -45.95 -78.22 -37.76
C SER A 66 -45.14 -77.00 -37.31
N TYR A 67 -45.70 -75.80 -37.44
CA TYR A 67 -45.07 -74.56 -36.99
C TYR A 67 -44.91 -74.51 -35.46
N MET A 68 -45.96 -74.85 -34.71
CA MET A 68 -45.91 -74.92 -33.24
C MET A 68 -44.87 -75.91 -32.76
N ASN A 69 -44.77 -77.10 -33.38
CA ASN A 69 -43.76 -78.08 -33.02
C ASN A 69 -42.34 -77.61 -33.34
N GLN A 70 -42.16 -76.84 -34.42
CA GLN A 70 -40.88 -76.22 -34.76
C GLN A 70 -40.47 -75.15 -33.72
N GLU A 71 -41.40 -74.30 -33.29
CA GLU A 71 -41.15 -73.29 -32.25
C GLU A 71 -40.97 -73.90 -30.86
N LEU A 72 -41.72 -74.95 -30.53
CA LEU A 72 -41.48 -75.72 -29.30
C LEU A 72 -40.08 -76.34 -29.33
N ALA A 73 -39.63 -76.87 -30.46
CA ALA A 73 -38.27 -77.36 -30.61
C ALA A 73 -37.21 -76.24 -30.51
N SER A 74 -37.49 -75.03 -31.02
CA SER A 74 -36.58 -73.87 -30.90
C SER A 74 -36.42 -73.41 -29.45
N LEU A 75 -37.48 -73.58 -28.63
CA LEU A 75 -37.48 -73.35 -27.18
C LEU A 75 -36.94 -74.55 -26.37
N GLY A 76 -36.51 -75.63 -27.03
CA GLY A 76 -35.94 -76.82 -26.39
C GLY A 76 -36.97 -77.83 -25.85
N LEU A 77 -38.26 -77.70 -26.21
CA LEU A 77 -39.39 -78.53 -25.75
C LEU A 77 -39.74 -79.67 -26.72
N SER A 78 -38.74 -80.31 -27.33
CA SER A 78 -38.92 -81.35 -28.36
C SER A 78 -39.64 -82.63 -27.87
N SER A 79 -39.80 -82.81 -26.56
CA SER A 79 -40.49 -83.97 -25.95
C SER A 79 -42.02 -83.84 -25.94
N THR A 80 -42.57 -82.68 -26.29
CA THR A 80 -44.01 -82.36 -26.15
C THR A 80 -44.66 -82.10 -27.51
N CYS A 81 -44.33 -82.94 -28.49
CA CYS A 81 -44.81 -82.83 -29.86
C CYS A 81 -46.34 -82.94 -29.91
N ILE A 82 -46.99 -81.93 -30.48
CA ILE A 82 -48.44 -81.91 -30.69
C ILE A 82 -48.72 -82.80 -31.90
N GLU A 83 -49.39 -83.92 -31.68
CA GLU A 83 -49.78 -84.85 -32.74
C GLU A 83 -51.25 -84.65 -33.14
N ALA A 84 -51.52 -84.75 -34.45
CA ALA A 84 -52.88 -84.89 -34.96
C ALA A 84 -53.39 -86.31 -34.66
N SER A 85 -54.64 -86.43 -34.21
CA SER A 85 -55.25 -87.75 -33.99
C SER A 85 -55.36 -88.51 -35.31
N SER A 86 -55.27 -89.85 -35.22
CA SER A 86 -55.47 -90.88 -36.26
C SER A 86 -56.18 -90.46 -37.57
N PRO A 87 -55.77 -91.00 -38.75
CA PRO A 87 -56.25 -90.60 -40.07
C PRO A 87 -57.76 -90.87 -40.26
N GLY A 88 -58.59 -89.92 -39.82
CA GLY A 88 -60.04 -90.00 -39.92
C GLY A 88 -60.83 -89.10 -38.95
N GLY A 89 -60.19 -88.52 -37.93
CA GLY A 89 -60.83 -87.56 -37.02
C GLY A 89 -60.08 -86.24 -36.95
N ALA A 90 -60.78 -85.11 -37.12
CA ALA A 90 -60.25 -83.75 -36.98
C ALA A 90 -59.91 -83.36 -35.52
N GLY A 91 -59.35 -84.28 -34.73
CA GLY A 91 -59.06 -84.09 -33.32
C GLY A 91 -57.57 -83.86 -33.08
N LEU A 92 -57.22 -82.87 -32.26
CA LEU A 92 -55.87 -82.70 -31.71
C LEU A 92 -55.66 -83.66 -30.54
N SER A 93 -54.46 -84.23 -30.37
CA SER A 93 -54.11 -84.89 -29.12
C SER A 93 -54.04 -83.86 -27.98
N THR A 94 -55.05 -83.86 -27.10
CA THR A 94 -55.24 -82.84 -26.06
C THR A 94 -54.16 -82.88 -24.98
N VAL A 95 -53.61 -84.06 -24.66
CA VAL A 95 -52.64 -84.22 -23.57
C VAL A 95 -51.28 -83.60 -23.91
N PRO A 96 -50.63 -83.90 -25.06
CA PRO A 96 -49.39 -83.23 -25.47
C PRO A 96 -49.58 -81.71 -25.63
N ALA A 97 -50.73 -81.27 -26.16
CA ALA A 97 -51.02 -79.85 -26.30
C ALA A 97 -51.13 -79.12 -24.95
N LEU A 98 -51.83 -79.71 -23.97
CA LEU A 98 -51.94 -79.15 -22.61
C LEU A 98 -50.58 -79.11 -21.90
N ASN A 99 -49.77 -80.16 -22.03
CA ASN A 99 -48.42 -80.19 -21.47
C ASN A 99 -47.50 -79.16 -22.14
N ALA A 100 -47.59 -78.98 -23.47
CA ALA A 100 -46.80 -77.99 -24.19
C ALA A 100 -47.18 -76.57 -23.75
N MET A 101 -48.48 -76.29 -23.60
CA MET A 101 -48.96 -75.01 -23.06
C MET A 101 -48.51 -74.77 -21.62
N TYR A 102 -48.54 -75.81 -20.77
CA TYR A 102 -48.05 -75.71 -19.41
C TYR A 102 -46.55 -75.38 -19.36
N GLU A 103 -45.72 -76.06 -20.15
CA GLU A 103 -44.28 -75.77 -20.23
C GLU A 103 -44.01 -74.38 -20.78
N LEU A 104 -44.74 -73.92 -21.80
CA LEU A 104 -44.65 -72.55 -22.31
C LEU A 104 -45.00 -71.51 -21.23
N LEU A 105 -46.06 -71.74 -20.45
CA LEU A 105 -46.42 -70.86 -19.34
C LEU A 105 -45.34 -70.85 -18.24
N GLN A 106 -44.71 -71.99 -17.97
CA GLN A 106 -43.63 -72.08 -17.00
C GLN A 106 -42.36 -71.37 -17.48
N ILE A 107 -41.97 -71.56 -18.75
CA ILE A 107 -40.87 -70.81 -19.37
C ILE A 107 -41.17 -69.31 -19.33
N HIS A 108 -42.39 -68.89 -19.70
CA HIS A 108 -42.78 -67.49 -19.66
C HIS A 108 -42.64 -66.89 -18.25
N ARG A 109 -43.14 -67.58 -17.22
CA ARG A 109 -43.00 -67.13 -15.82
C ARG A 109 -41.54 -67.03 -15.38
N ARG A 110 -40.70 -68.02 -15.72
CA ARG A 110 -39.25 -67.97 -15.42
C ARG A 110 -38.58 -66.81 -16.15
N ASN A 111 -38.88 -66.62 -17.43
CA ASN A 111 -38.32 -65.54 -18.25
C ASN A 111 -38.74 -64.15 -17.73
N MET A 112 -39.98 -64.00 -17.26
CA MET A 112 -40.41 -62.75 -16.62
C MET A 112 -39.64 -62.50 -15.32
N GLY A 113 -39.43 -63.52 -14.49
CA GLY A 113 -38.60 -63.41 -13.29
C GLY A 113 -37.16 -63.01 -13.60
N THR A 114 -36.53 -63.65 -14.59
CA THR A 114 -35.15 -63.30 -14.99
C THR A 114 -35.06 -61.92 -15.62
N LEU A 115 -36.07 -61.49 -16.40
CA LEU A 115 -36.15 -60.14 -16.95
C LEU A 115 -36.21 -59.09 -15.83
N GLU A 116 -37.09 -59.27 -14.85
CA GLU A 116 -37.19 -58.37 -13.69
C GLU A 116 -35.90 -58.30 -12.87
N GLU A 117 -35.19 -59.43 -12.71
CA GLU A 117 -33.88 -59.46 -12.05
C GLU A 117 -32.82 -58.69 -12.84
N LEU A 118 -32.78 -58.86 -14.17
CA LEU A 118 -31.87 -58.13 -15.04
C LEU A 118 -32.16 -56.63 -15.05
N GLU A 119 -33.42 -56.21 -15.03
CA GLU A 119 -33.83 -54.80 -14.93
C GLU A 119 -33.39 -54.18 -13.60
N LYS A 120 -33.57 -54.90 -12.48
CA LYS A 120 -33.07 -54.47 -11.16
C LYS A 120 -31.56 -54.31 -11.14
N GLU A 121 -30.84 -55.27 -11.70
CA GLU A 121 -29.37 -55.20 -11.80
C GLU A 121 -28.91 -54.08 -12.73
N GLN A 122 -29.64 -53.81 -13.82
CA GLN A 122 -29.36 -52.69 -14.71
C GLN A 122 -29.52 -51.34 -13.99
N LEU A 123 -30.57 -51.18 -13.18
CA LEU A 123 -30.78 -49.95 -12.41
C LEU A 123 -29.69 -49.73 -11.35
N LYS A 124 -29.26 -50.81 -10.65
CA LYS A 124 -28.12 -50.75 -9.71
C LYS A 124 -26.82 -50.36 -10.41
N LYS A 125 -26.54 -50.93 -11.59
CA LYS A 125 -25.35 -50.59 -12.37
C LYS A 125 -25.41 -49.15 -12.88
N SER A 126 -26.57 -48.67 -13.33
CA SER A 126 -26.75 -47.27 -13.77
C SER A 126 -26.47 -46.29 -12.63
N SER A 127 -27.09 -46.49 -11.47
CA SER A 127 -26.87 -45.63 -10.30
C SER A 127 -25.42 -45.66 -9.81
N SER A 128 -24.77 -46.82 -9.81
CA SER A 128 -23.33 -46.91 -9.49
C SER A 128 -22.46 -46.17 -10.50
N MET A 129 -22.79 -46.24 -11.80
CA MET A 129 -22.07 -45.53 -12.86
C MET A 129 -22.23 -44.02 -12.71
N GLU A 130 -23.45 -43.53 -12.47
CA GLU A 130 -23.74 -42.11 -12.23
C GLU A 130 -22.97 -41.58 -11.02
N HIS A 131 -22.96 -42.32 -9.91
CA HIS A 131 -22.17 -41.96 -8.73
C HIS A 131 -20.68 -41.86 -9.04
N MET A 132 -20.13 -42.83 -9.79
CA MET A 132 -18.73 -42.80 -10.21
C MET A 132 -18.42 -41.62 -11.14
N GLN A 133 -19.34 -41.29 -12.07
CA GLN A 133 -19.21 -40.14 -12.96
C GLN A 133 -19.22 -38.82 -12.19
N MET A 134 -20.13 -38.65 -11.23
CA MET A 134 -20.20 -37.46 -10.38
C MET A 134 -18.97 -37.32 -9.47
N ASN A 135 -18.45 -38.43 -8.94
CA ASN A 135 -17.21 -38.38 -8.18
C ASN A 135 -16.01 -38.03 -9.08
N ASN A 136 -15.98 -38.55 -10.30
CA ASN A 136 -14.93 -38.24 -11.27
C ASN A 136 -14.95 -36.76 -11.69
N SER A 137 -16.13 -36.16 -11.92
CA SER A 137 -16.22 -34.73 -12.23
C SER A 137 -15.75 -33.87 -11.06
N ARG A 138 -16.20 -34.17 -9.84
CA ARG A 138 -15.74 -33.46 -8.63
C ARG A 138 -14.22 -33.52 -8.46
N LEU A 139 -13.61 -34.69 -8.66
CA LEU A 139 -12.16 -34.84 -8.56
C LEU A 139 -11.41 -34.08 -9.66
N LYS A 140 -11.96 -33.99 -10.87
CA LYS A 140 -11.41 -33.16 -11.94
C LYS A 140 -11.43 -31.68 -11.59
N ASP A 141 -12.54 -31.19 -11.04
CA ASP A 141 -12.66 -29.79 -10.61
C ASP A 141 -11.66 -29.48 -9.49
N GLN A 142 -11.50 -30.37 -8.51
CA GLN A 142 -10.49 -30.22 -7.46
C GLN A 142 -9.06 -30.23 -8.00
N LEU A 143 -8.77 -31.09 -8.97
CA LEU A 143 -7.46 -31.12 -9.62
C LEU A 143 -7.19 -29.82 -10.38
N GLU A 144 -8.17 -29.30 -11.12
CA GLU A 144 -8.02 -28.04 -11.84
C GLU A 144 -7.81 -26.85 -10.90
N LEU A 145 -8.55 -26.80 -9.79
CA LEU A 145 -8.34 -25.80 -8.73
C LEU A 145 -6.92 -25.88 -8.17
N SER A 146 -6.46 -27.08 -7.80
CA SER A 146 -5.10 -27.28 -7.29
C SER A 146 -4.01 -26.90 -8.30
N ILE A 147 -4.24 -27.15 -9.60
CA ILE A 147 -3.33 -26.71 -10.67
C ILE A 147 -3.27 -25.18 -10.73
N ARG A 148 -4.41 -24.49 -10.70
CA ARG A 148 -4.47 -23.02 -10.72
C ARG A 148 -3.77 -22.41 -9.49
N GLU A 149 -4.01 -22.95 -8.30
CA GLU A 149 -3.34 -22.53 -7.07
C GLU A 149 -1.82 -22.73 -7.15
N LYS A 150 -1.38 -23.90 -7.62
CA LYS A 150 0.05 -24.19 -7.83
C LYS A 150 0.69 -23.21 -8.80
N SER A 151 0.02 -22.88 -9.91
CA SER A 151 0.51 -21.88 -10.86
C SER A 151 0.61 -20.49 -10.23
N GLY A 152 -0.37 -20.10 -9.41
CA GLY A 152 -0.32 -18.85 -8.64
C GLY A 152 0.88 -18.79 -7.68
N LEU A 153 1.08 -19.86 -6.90
CA LEU A 153 2.23 -19.97 -5.99
C LEU A 153 3.56 -19.91 -6.74
N HIS A 154 3.67 -20.59 -7.89
CA HIS A 154 4.90 -20.59 -8.68
C HIS A 154 5.25 -19.19 -9.21
N GLU A 155 4.26 -18.39 -9.63
CA GLU A 155 4.51 -17.00 -10.05
C GLU A 155 4.94 -16.12 -8.86
N THR A 156 4.34 -16.29 -7.68
CA THR A 156 4.79 -15.55 -6.48
C THR A 156 6.21 -15.93 -6.08
N GLU A 157 6.57 -17.20 -6.19
CA GLU A 157 7.94 -17.69 -5.95
C GLU A 157 8.92 -17.03 -6.93
N ARG A 158 8.57 -17.00 -8.22
CA ARG A 158 9.39 -16.34 -9.26
C ARG A 158 9.63 -14.87 -8.94
N GLN A 159 8.60 -14.14 -8.51
CA GLN A 159 8.71 -12.73 -8.14
C GLN A 159 9.60 -12.52 -6.91
N LEU A 160 9.47 -13.38 -5.89
CA LEU A 160 10.33 -13.34 -4.71
C LEU A 160 11.78 -13.66 -5.05
N GLN A 161 12.03 -14.65 -5.91
CA GLN A 161 13.38 -14.97 -6.40
C GLN A 161 14.02 -13.79 -7.15
N LEU A 162 13.25 -13.08 -7.98
CA LEU A 162 13.73 -11.85 -8.64
C LEU A 162 14.08 -10.76 -7.62
N LYS A 163 13.20 -10.54 -6.63
CA LYS A 163 13.43 -9.56 -5.56
C LYS A 163 14.70 -9.87 -4.76
N ILE A 164 14.92 -11.14 -4.43
CA ILE A 164 16.14 -11.61 -3.75
C ILE A 164 17.37 -11.30 -4.60
N LYS A 165 17.36 -11.62 -5.91
CA LYS A 165 18.49 -11.33 -6.82
C LYS A 165 18.77 -9.82 -6.90
N THR A 166 17.74 -8.99 -6.98
CA THR A 166 17.90 -7.52 -6.99
C THR A 166 18.52 -7.03 -5.68
N LEU A 167 18.02 -7.48 -4.53
CA LEU A 167 18.56 -7.11 -3.22
C LEU A 167 20.00 -7.58 -3.03
N GLN A 168 20.35 -8.77 -3.50
CA GLN A 168 21.73 -9.27 -3.49
C GLN A 168 22.67 -8.38 -4.32
N SER A 169 22.22 -7.92 -5.49
CA SER A 169 22.98 -6.97 -6.31
C SER A 169 23.20 -5.64 -5.59
N CYS A 170 22.14 -5.06 -5.01
CA CYS A 170 22.25 -3.83 -4.22
C CYS A 170 23.18 -4.00 -3.01
N LEU A 171 23.07 -5.11 -2.28
CA LEU A 171 23.95 -5.38 -1.15
C LEU A 171 25.42 -5.45 -1.60
N LYS A 172 25.69 -6.04 -2.77
CA LYS A 172 27.03 -6.10 -3.33
C LYS A 172 27.56 -4.70 -3.65
N THR A 173 26.76 -3.84 -4.30
CA THR A 173 27.18 -2.47 -4.63
C THR A 173 27.44 -1.65 -3.37
N GLU A 174 26.58 -1.73 -2.36
CA GLU A 174 26.76 -1.03 -1.08
C GLU A 174 28.03 -1.51 -0.35
N LYS A 175 28.34 -2.81 -0.40
CA LYS A 175 29.60 -3.35 0.16
C LYS A 175 30.83 -2.77 -0.54
N GLU A 176 30.80 -2.67 -1.87
CA GLU A 176 31.88 -2.08 -2.66
C GLU A 176 32.05 -0.57 -2.35
N GLU A 177 30.96 0.16 -2.15
CA GLU A 177 30.97 1.57 -1.75
C GLU A 177 31.56 1.76 -0.34
N VAL A 178 31.12 0.96 0.63
CA VAL A 178 31.69 0.96 1.99
C VAL A 178 33.19 0.68 1.95
N GLN A 179 33.63 -0.32 1.18
CA GLN A 179 35.05 -0.64 1.04
C GLN A 179 35.84 0.53 0.43
N LYS A 180 35.27 1.21 -0.57
CA LYS A 180 35.88 2.40 -1.17
C LYS A 180 35.99 3.55 -0.17
N LEU A 181 34.94 3.83 0.59
CA LEU A 181 34.95 4.87 1.63
C LEU A 181 35.95 4.54 2.73
N GLN A 182 36.05 3.29 3.15
CA GLN A 182 37.04 2.83 4.13
C GLN A 182 38.47 3.09 3.65
N SER A 183 38.76 2.85 2.37
CA SER A 183 40.05 3.18 1.75
C SER A 183 40.34 4.69 1.74
N ILE A 184 39.32 5.51 1.45
CA ILE A 184 39.45 6.98 1.50
C ILE A 184 39.71 7.47 2.93
N ILE A 185 39.00 6.92 3.93
CA ILE A 185 39.19 7.29 5.34
C ILE A 185 40.61 6.90 5.80
N SER A 186 41.06 5.69 5.48
CA SER A 186 42.41 5.22 5.82
C SER A 186 43.49 6.09 5.18
N SER A 187 43.36 6.43 3.89
CA SER A 187 44.31 7.32 3.21
C SER A 187 44.32 8.74 3.80
N ARG A 188 43.15 9.30 4.13
CA ARG A 188 43.05 10.60 4.82
C ARG A 188 43.66 10.58 6.22
N ALA A 189 43.44 9.53 7.00
CA ALA A 189 44.03 9.40 8.33
C ALA A 189 45.57 9.39 8.25
N SER A 190 46.14 8.68 7.27
CA SER A 190 47.58 8.69 6.99
C SER A 190 48.07 10.09 6.60
N GLN A 191 47.35 10.79 5.72
CA GLN A 191 47.68 12.16 5.30
C GLN A 191 47.67 13.14 6.48
N TYR A 192 46.62 13.12 7.31
CA TYR A 192 46.55 13.98 8.49
C TYR A 192 47.61 13.66 9.53
N SER A 193 47.95 12.38 9.74
CA SER A 193 49.07 11.99 10.60
C SER A 193 50.39 12.57 10.11
N HIS A 194 50.64 12.53 8.80
CA HIS A 194 51.83 13.11 8.20
C HIS A 194 51.87 14.64 8.35
N ASP A 195 50.76 15.32 8.05
CA ASP A 195 50.65 16.78 8.16
C ASP A 195 50.76 17.26 9.61
N ALA A 196 50.15 16.55 10.55
CA ALA A 196 50.28 16.81 11.99
C ALA A 196 51.75 16.70 12.43
N LYS A 197 52.45 15.62 12.06
CA LYS A 197 53.89 15.47 12.33
C LYS A 197 54.73 16.57 11.67
N ARG A 198 54.36 17.05 10.47
CA ARG A 198 55.05 18.19 9.83
C ARG A 198 54.87 19.45 10.67
N LYS A 199 53.64 19.75 11.07
CA LYS A 199 53.31 20.93 11.88
C LYS A 199 53.96 20.87 13.26
N GLU A 200 54.00 19.70 13.89
CA GLU A 200 54.69 19.49 15.16
C GLU A 200 56.18 19.86 15.04
N ARG A 201 56.87 19.38 13.99
CA ARG A 201 58.26 19.75 13.72
C ARG A 201 58.47 21.24 13.47
N GLU A 202 57.55 21.90 12.76
CA GLU A 202 57.59 23.37 12.57
C GLU A 202 57.42 24.11 13.90
N THR A 203 56.47 23.69 14.73
CA THR A 203 56.25 24.29 16.05
C THR A 203 57.43 24.07 16.98
N ALA A 204 58.06 22.90 16.94
CA ALA A 204 59.28 22.61 17.70
C ALA A 204 60.42 23.56 17.30
N LYS A 205 60.66 23.73 15.98
CA LYS A 205 61.65 24.69 15.47
C LYS A 205 61.37 26.13 15.88
N LEU A 206 60.09 26.56 15.86
CA LEU A 206 59.72 27.91 16.30
C LEU A 206 59.89 28.08 17.81
N LYS A 207 59.55 27.06 18.61
CA LYS A 207 59.79 27.05 20.06
C LYS A 207 61.29 27.14 20.37
N GLU A 208 62.14 26.41 19.65
CA GLU A 208 63.59 26.46 19.79
C GLU A 208 64.14 27.86 19.46
N ARG A 209 63.73 28.45 18.33
CA ARG A 209 64.11 29.83 17.96
C ARG A 209 63.68 30.87 19.00
N LEU A 210 62.45 30.75 19.52
CA LEU A 210 61.95 31.62 20.58
C LEU A 210 62.76 31.42 21.87
N GLY A 211 63.08 30.18 22.22
CA GLY A 211 63.95 29.84 23.33
C GLY A 211 65.31 30.50 23.20
N GLN A 212 65.95 30.40 22.03
CA GLN A 212 67.22 31.05 21.74
C GLN A 212 67.14 32.57 21.92
N LEU A 213 66.11 33.22 21.34
CA LEU A 213 65.89 34.67 21.49
C LEU A 213 65.67 35.11 22.95
N LEU A 214 65.04 34.27 23.77
CA LEU A 214 64.82 34.54 25.19
C LEU A 214 66.11 34.35 26.02
N VAL A 215 66.97 33.40 25.66
CA VAL A 215 68.28 33.20 26.29
C VAL A 215 69.24 34.33 25.91
N ASP A 216 69.33 34.69 24.63
CA ASP A 216 70.18 35.78 24.13
C ASP A 216 69.79 37.16 24.72
N ARG A 217 68.52 37.32 25.17
CA ARG A 217 68.04 38.52 25.87
C ARG A 217 68.42 38.59 27.35
N LYS A 218 68.79 37.48 27.99
CA LYS A 218 69.18 37.48 29.41
C LYS A 218 70.61 37.97 29.63
N ASP A 219 71.48 37.84 28.63
CA ASP A 219 72.90 38.27 28.72
C ASP A 219 73.12 39.74 28.34
N LYS A 220 72.10 40.44 27.83
CA LYS A 220 72.13 41.89 27.60
C LYS A 220 71.17 42.57 28.58
N LYS A 221 71.71 43.09 29.68
CA LYS A 221 71.01 43.97 30.63
C LYS A 221 70.57 45.24 29.89
N LEU A 222 69.38 45.21 29.29
CA LEU A 222 68.76 46.35 28.63
C LEU A 222 67.53 46.77 29.43
N ALA A 223 67.64 47.94 30.07
CA ALA A 223 66.49 48.73 30.44
C ALA A 223 65.63 48.94 29.18
N ILE A 224 64.37 48.51 29.24
CA ILE A 224 63.40 48.84 28.20
C ILE A 224 62.89 50.23 28.55
N ASP A 225 63.47 51.24 27.92
CA ASP A 225 62.80 52.53 27.75
C ASP A 225 61.77 52.34 26.64
N VAL A 226 60.47 52.45 26.98
CA VAL A 226 59.38 52.30 26.03
C VAL A 226 59.25 53.60 25.23
N LEU A 227 60.19 53.84 24.31
CA LEU A 227 60.04 54.87 23.28
C LEU A 227 59.30 54.26 22.08
N ASN A 228 58.00 54.54 22.03
CA ASN A 228 56.97 54.10 21.09
C ASN A 228 56.14 52.90 21.55
N CYS A 229 55.07 53.21 22.27
CA CYS A 229 53.84 52.43 22.19
C CYS A 229 53.44 52.35 20.71
N LEU A 230 53.63 51.19 20.07
CA LEU A 230 53.04 50.90 18.77
C LEU A 230 51.52 50.87 18.92
N GLY A 231 50.89 52.04 18.84
CA GLY A 231 49.50 52.13 18.44
C GLY A 231 49.36 51.46 17.08
N ARG A 232 48.42 50.53 16.96
CA ARG A 232 48.01 50.02 15.64
C ARG A 232 47.74 51.23 14.72
N SER A 233 48.03 51.09 13.43
CA SER A 233 47.81 52.15 12.42
C SER A 233 46.35 52.65 12.29
N ASP A 234 45.39 52.04 13.01
CA ASP A 234 43.98 52.47 13.14
C ASP A 234 43.70 53.26 14.46
N GLY A 235 44.70 53.54 15.30
CA GLY A 235 44.54 54.41 16.48
C GLY A 235 43.61 53.90 17.61
N LYS A 236 43.06 52.68 17.50
CA LYS A 236 42.13 52.13 18.51
C LYS A 236 42.84 51.23 19.52
N ARG A 237 42.61 51.54 20.81
CA ARG A 237 43.03 50.74 21.98
C ARG A 237 42.36 49.36 21.94
N SER A 238 43.06 48.29 22.34
CA SER A 238 42.40 46.98 22.50
C SER A 238 41.30 47.10 23.55
N HIS A 239 40.05 46.99 23.12
CA HIS A 239 38.93 46.94 24.05
C HIS A 239 38.99 45.60 24.79
N TRP A 240 39.23 45.65 26.10
CA TRP A 240 38.97 44.52 26.98
C TRP A 240 37.50 44.12 26.83
N LYS A 241 37.20 42.81 26.89
CA LYS A 241 35.84 42.27 26.79
C LYS A 241 34.96 42.97 27.83
N THR A 242 34.12 43.89 27.37
CA THR A 242 33.16 44.64 28.18
C THR A 242 31.79 44.00 28.01
N ALA A 243 30.92 44.09 29.03
CA ALA A 243 29.57 43.52 29.00
C ALA A 243 28.74 43.94 27.76
N LYS A 244 29.08 45.09 27.16
CA LYS A 244 28.48 45.58 25.92
C LYS A 244 28.93 44.80 24.67
N ALA A 245 30.17 44.31 24.64
CA ALA A 245 30.71 43.49 23.55
C ALA A 245 30.21 42.03 23.63
N THR A 246 30.04 41.48 24.84
CA THR A 246 29.42 40.16 25.03
C THR A 246 27.94 40.17 24.71
N ALA A 247 27.20 41.22 25.12
CA ALA A 247 25.80 41.40 24.73
C ALA A 247 25.62 41.62 23.22
N SER A 248 26.59 42.24 22.54
CA SER A 248 26.60 42.37 21.08
C SER A 248 26.80 41.02 20.39
N HIS A 249 27.75 40.21 20.86
CA HIS A 249 28.00 38.87 20.31
C HIS A 249 26.86 37.88 20.59
N GLU A 250 26.23 37.93 21.76
CA GLU A 250 25.02 37.16 22.05
C GLU A 250 23.86 37.57 21.12
N GLY A 251 23.69 38.87 20.89
CA GLY A 251 22.71 39.39 19.92
C GLY A 251 22.97 38.93 18.49
N GLU A 252 24.22 38.89 18.04
CA GLU A 252 24.63 38.35 16.74
C GLU A 252 24.40 36.83 16.65
N MET A 253 24.66 36.09 17.72
CA MET A 253 24.41 34.66 17.82
C MET A 253 22.91 34.34 17.73
N TYR A 254 22.07 35.04 18.50
CA TYR A 254 20.61 34.88 18.42
C TYR A 254 20.07 35.26 17.04
N LYS A 255 20.65 36.28 16.41
CA LYS A 255 20.29 36.69 15.05
C LYS A 255 20.67 35.62 14.02
N SER A 256 21.84 34.98 14.16
CA SER A 256 22.24 33.85 13.31
C SER A 256 21.29 32.68 13.48
N LEU A 257 20.99 32.30 14.73
CA LEU A 257 20.09 31.19 15.03
C LEU A 257 18.68 31.43 14.45
N LEU A 258 18.13 32.63 14.62
CA LEU A 258 16.83 33.00 14.04
C LEU A 258 16.85 32.97 12.50
N SER A 259 17.95 33.41 11.88
CA SER A 259 18.13 33.33 10.43
C SER A 259 18.15 31.89 9.93
N ASP A 260 18.81 30.98 10.65
CA ASP A 260 18.88 29.56 10.31
C ASP A 260 17.51 28.88 10.46
N TYR A 261 16.75 29.20 11.52
CA TYR A 261 15.37 28.74 11.66
C TYR A 261 14.44 29.29 10.57
N GLU A 262 14.60 30.55 10.16
CA GLU A 262 13.85 31.13 9.06
C GLU A 262 14.21 30.49 7.71
N ALA A 263 15.47 30.15 7.48
CA ALA A 263 15.92 29.43 6.29
C ALA A 263 15.36 28.01 6.27
N SER A 264 15.42 27.29 7.39
CA SER A 264 14.85 25.95 7.54
C SER A 264 13.33 25.95 7.31
N GLN A 265 12.59 26.90 7.91
CA GLN A 265 11.15 27.02 7.67
C GLN A 265 10.83 27.32 6.19
N ARG A 266 11.61 28.20 5.53
CA ARG A 266 11.43 28.47 4.09
C ARG A 266 11.67 27.22 3.24
N ALA A 267 12.69 26.43 3.56
CA ALA A 267 12.97 25.17 2.87
C ALA A 267 11.82 24.16 3.05
N LEU A 268 11.31 24.01 4.28
CA LEU A 268 10.16 23.17 4.59
C LEU A 268 8.89 23.60 3.84
N MET A 269 8.60 24.90 3.73
CA MET A 269 7.45 25.40 2.97
C MET A 269 7.57 25.08 1.47
N LEU A 270 8.77 25.19 0.90
CA LEU A 270 9.02 24.83 -0.51
C LEU A 270 8.86 23.32 -0.74
N GLU A 271 9.41 22.49 0.15
CA GLU A 271 9.26 21.04 0.07
C GLU A 271 7.78 20.62 0.18
N ASN A 272 7.05 21.23 1.11
CA ASN A 272 5.62 20.97 1.27
C ASN A 272 4.82 21.36 0.01
N ALA A 273 5.17 22.48 -0.64
CA ALA A 273 4.58 22.88 -1.91
C ALA A 273 4.89 21.90 -3.05
N GLU A 274 6.13 21.39 -3.11
CA GLU A 274 6.52 20.36 -4.10
C GLU A 274 5.81 19.02 -3.85
N LEU A 275 5.68 18.60 -2.59
CA LEU A 275 4.91 17.40 -2.22
C LEU A 275 3.44 17.52 -2.62
N LYS A 276 2.82 18.69 -2.40
CA LYS A 276 1.45 18.97 -2.87
C LYS A 276 1.33 18.87 -4.39
N LYS A 277 2.31 19.37 -5.16
CA LYS A 277 2.32 19.24 -6.63
C LYS A 277 2.40 17.78 -7.07
N VAL A 278 3.30 16.98 -6.46
CA VAL A 278 3.44 15.55 -6.78
C VAL A 278 2.16 14.80 -6.45
N LEU A 279 1.52 15.10 -5.30
CA LEU A 279 0.26 14.48 -4.92
C LEU A 279 -0.87 14.80 -5.91
N GLN A 280 -0.98 16.06 -6.36
CA GLN A 280 -1.96 16.46 -7.38
C GLN A 280 -1.69 15.82 -8.74
N GLN A 281 -0.42 15.68 -9.12
CA GLN A 281 -0.03 15.00 -10.36
C GLN A 281 -0.39 13.51 -10.30
N MET A 282 -0.09 12.84 -9.20
CA MET A 282 -0.43 11.42 -9.00
C MET A 282 -1.96 11.22 -9.00
N LYS A 283 -2.71 12.12 -8.35
CA LYS A 283 -4.18 12.14 -8.42
C LYS A 283 -4.68 12.25 -9.87
N LYS A 284 -4.10 13.14 -10.67
CA LYS A 284 -4.46 13.33 -12.08
C LYS A 284 -4.18 12.09 -12.92
N GLU A 285 -3.04 11.43 -12.70
CA GLU A 285 -2.68 10.19 -13.38
C GLU A 285 -3.57 9.03 -12.98
N MET A 286 -3.88 8.87 -11.69
CA MET A 286 -4.83 7.87 -11.21
C MET A 286 -6.22 8.10 -11.81
N MET A 287 -6.72 9.34 -11.86
CA MET A 287 -7.98 9.64 -12.54
C MET A 287 -7.94 9.30 -14.02
N HIS A 288 -6.81 9.54 -14.71
CA HIS A 288 -6.67 9.18 -16.12
C HIS A 288 -6.70 7.66 -16.35
N ILE A 289 -6.11 6.87 -15.46
CA ILE A 289 -6.12 5.40 -15.54
C ILE A 289 -7.50 4.83 -15.20
N LEU A 290 -8.20 5.45 -14.24
CA LEU A 290 -9.48 4.98 -13.74
C LEU A 290 -10.69 5.53 -14.53
N SER A 291 -10.50 6.54 -15.38
CA SER A 291 -11.58 7.12 -16.19
C SER A 291 -12.03 6.10 -17.25
N PRO A 292 -13.30 5.65 -17.24
CA PRO A 292 -13.79 4.70 -18.22
C PRO A 292 -13.67 5.28 -19.62
N ARG A 293 -12.80 4.70 -20.44
CA ARG A 293 -12.78 4.99 -21.88
C ARG A 293 -14.11 4.51 -22.44
N GLN A 294 -15.05 5.42 -22.68
CA GLN A 294 -16.27 5.13 -23.43
C GLN A 294 -15.86 4.49 -24.76
N LEU A 295 -15.96 3.17 -24.85
CA LEU A 295 -16.05 2.49 -26.12
C LEU A 295 -17.42 2.79 -26.69
N SER A 296 -17.49 3.82 -27.53
CA SER A 296 -18.62 3.99 -28.45
C SER A 296 -18.56 2.88 -29.49
N THR A 297 -19.28 1.80 -29.21
CA THR A 297 -19.67 0.77 -30.17
C THR A 297 -20.63 1.34 -31.21
N ARG A 298 -20.23 1.37 -32.47
CA ARG A 298 -21.06 1.33 -33.69
C ARG A 298 -20.09 1.19 -34.87
N GLY A 299 -20.09 0.21 -35.76
CA GLY A 299 -20.93 -0.94 -36.06
C GLY A 299 -20.66 -1.32 -37.54
N ALA A 300 -20.69 -2.62 -37.83
CA ALA A 300 -20.87 -3.28 -39.14
C ALA A 300 -19.71 -3.30 -40.19
N ASP A 301 -19.32 -4.55 -40.49
CA ASP A 301 -18.98 -5.17 -41.78
C ASP A 301 -18.42 -4.31 -42.93
N SER A 302 -17.25 -4.70 -43.44
CA SER A 302 -17.08 -5.15 -44.82
C SER A 302 -15.62 -5.56 -45.08
N ASP A 303 -15.45 -6.72 -45.69
CA ASP A 303 -14.23 -7.17 -46.35
C ASP A 303 -13.62 -6.09 -47.27
N GLY A 304 -12.29 -6.06 -47.32
CA GLY A 304 -11.52 -5.28 -48.29
C GLY A 304 -10.12 -4.99 -47.79
N GLU A 305 -9.11 -5.55 -48.46
CA GLU A 305 -7.70 -5.24 -48.25
C GLU A 305 -7.44 -3.72 -48.27
N GLU A 306 -6.59 -3.22 -47.36
CA GLU A 306 -5.39 -2.49 -47.76
C GLU A 306 -4.50 -2.07 -46.57
N LYS A 307 -3.22 -2.04 -46.90
CA LYS A 307 -2.03 -1.90 -46.07
C LYS A 307 -1.81 -0.42 -45.69
N ALA A 308 -2.47 0.08 -44.63
CA ALA A 308 -2.21 1.46 -44.13
C ALA A 308 -2.57 1.72 -42.65
N GLY A 309 -2.58 0.72 -41.76
CA GLY A 309 -3.03 0.87 -40.36
C GLY A 309 -1.93 1.04 -39.30
N ASN A 310 -0.66 0.96 -39.70
CA ASN A 310 0.46 0.67 -38.79
C ASN A 310 0.97 1.94 -38.08
N SER A 311 0.87 3.10 -38.73
CA SER A 311 1.50 4.34 -38.24
C SER A 311 0.80 4.93 -37.00
N SER A 312 -0.54 4.88 -36.94
CA SER A 312 -1.30 5.48 -35.82
C SER A 312 -1.16 4.67 -34.52
N ARG A 313 -1.10 3.34 -34.61
CA ARG A 313 -0.94 2.43 -33.46
C ARG A 313 0.48 2.48 -32.89
N GLU A 314 1.49 2.59 -33.75
CA GLU A 314 2.89 2.70 -33.35
C GLU A 314 3.20 4.07 -32.72
N THR A 315 2.54 5.14 -33.17
CA THR A 315 2.68 6.49 -32.58
C THR A 315 2.05 6.58 -31.18
N LEU A 316 0.92 5.91 -30.95
CA LEU A 316 0.29 5.82 -29.62
C LEU A 316 1.08 4.95 -28.64
N ASP A 317 1.68 3.86 -29.14
CA ASP A 317 2.54 2.98 -28.34
C ASP A 317 3.83 3.69 -27.92
N GLN A 318 4.43 4.47 -28.84
CA GLN A 318 5.58 5.34 -28.55
C GLN A 318 5.23 6.45 -27.53
N SER A 319 4.03 7.02 -27.61
CA SER A 319 3.56 8.01 -26.62
C SER A 319 3.35 7.39 -25.24
N CYS A 320 2.86 6.15 -25.17
CA CYS A 320 2.67 5.38 -23.94
C CYS A 320 4.02 4.98 -23.31
N GLU A 321 4.96 4.51 -24.13
CA GLU A 321 6.33 4.21 -23.69
C GLU A 321 7.04 5.48 -23.20
N HIS A 322 6.88 6.61 -23.90
CA HIS A 322 7.44 7.88 -23.43
C HIS A 322 6.83 8.32 -22.08
N ALA A 323 5.51 8.14 -21.89
CA ALA A 323 4.86 8.43 -20.62
C ALA A 323 5.34 7.51 -19.49
N ARG A 324 5.54 6.21 -19.77
CA ARG A 324 6.13 5.25 -18.82
C ARG A 324 7.56 5.61 -18.46
N GLU A 325 8.38 6.00 -19.43
CA GLU A 325 9.77 6.42 -19.22
C GLU A 325 9.83 7.69 -18.35
N GLN A 326 8.98 8.68 -18.63
CA GLN A 326 8.85 9.91 -17.84
C GLN A 326 8.43 9.62 -16.40
N LEU A 327 7.42 8.76 -16.19
CA LEU A 327 6.98 8.35 -14.86
C LEU A 327 8.08 7.61 -14.10
N THR A 328 8.77 6.68 -14.76
CA THR A 328 9.87 5.91 -14.17
C THR A 328 11.02 6.83 -13.76
N ASN A 329 11.36 7.81 -14.60
CA ASN A 329 12.40 8.79 -14.31
C ASN A 329 12.02 9.75 -13.18
N SER A 330 10.74 10.16 -13.10
CA SER A 330 10.20 10.95 -12.00
C SER A 330 10.32 10.19 -10.67
N ILE A 331 9.90 8.92 -10.62
CA ILE A 331 10.01 8.05 -9.43
C ILE A 331 11.48 7.89 -9.01
N ARG A 332 12.39 7.61 -9.97
CA ARG A 332 13.83 7.52 -9.69
C ARG A 332 14.39 8.83 -9.14
N GLN A 333 13.89 9.98 -9.58
CA GLN A 333 14.35 11.28 -9.10
C GLN A 333 13.84 11.59 -7.69
N GLN A 334 12.58 11.27 -7.39
CA GLN A 334 12.02 11.39 -6.05
C GLN A 334 12.71 10.43 -5.06
N TRP A 335 13.01 9.21 -5.49
CA TRP A 335 13.76 8.24 -4.68
C TRP A 335 15.18 8.72 -4.33
N ARG A 336 15.88 9.36 -5.28
CA ARG A 336 17.19 9.98 -5.02
C ARG A 336 17.09 11.14 -4.03
N LYS A 337 16.05 11.99 -4.13
CA LYS A 337 15.82 13.07 -3.17
C LYS A 337 15.58 12.53 -1.76
N LEU A 338 14.75 11.50 -1.63
CA LEU A 338 14.45 10.85 -0.35
C LEU A 338 15.71 10.21 0.25
N ARG A 339 16.49 9.47 -0.54
CA ARG A 339 17.74 8.84 -0.08
C ARG A 339 18.72 9.89 0.44
N ASN A 340 18.93 10.96 -0.31
CA ASN A 340 19.80 12.07 0.12
C ASN A 340 19.30 12.76 1.39
N HIS A 341 17.98 12.82 1.61
CA HIS A 341 17.41 13.37 2.85
C HIS A 341 17.61 12.41 4.03
N MET A 342 17.48 11.10 3.80
CA MET A 342 17.70 10.08 4.82
C MET A 342 19.17 10.02 5.25
N GLU A 343 20.11 10.13 4.31
CA GLU A 343 21.55 10.24 4.62
C GLU A 343 21.89 11.50 5.42
N LYS A 344 21.20 12.62 5.17
CA LYS A 344 21.34 13.83 5.99
C LYS A 344 20.80 13.66 7.41
N LEU A 345 19.68 12.97 7.58
CA LEU A 345 19.14 12.65 8.90
C LEU A 345 20.05 11.70 9.67
N ASP A 346 20.61 10.70 8.99
CA ASP A 346 21.52 9.72 9.58
C ASP A 346 22.85 10.34 10.02
N SER A 347 23.42 11.22 9.18
CA SER A 347 24.62 12.00 9.55
C SER A 347 24.35 12.98 10.71
N GLN A 348 23.14 13.55 10.81
CA GLN A 348 22.74 14.41 11.92
C GLN A 348 22.52 13.62 13.22
N ALA A 349 21.95 12.41 13.15
CA ALA A 349 21.79 11.51 14.28
C ALA A 349 23.15 11.00 14.80
N SER A 350 24.05 10.65 13.88
CA SER A 350 25.44 10.24 14.20
C SER A 350 26.23 11.36 14.87
N GLN A 351 25.95 12.63 14.55
CA GLN A 351 26.60 13.78 15.17
C GLN A 351 26.12 14.04 16.62
N VAL A 352 24.90 13.61 16.97
CA VAL A 352 24.36 13.63 18.34
C VAL A 352 24.91 12.46 19.16
N GLN A 353 25.04 11.28 18.55
CA GLN A 353 25.63 10.08 19.18
C GLN A 353 27.10 10.30 19.60
N ASN A 354 27.91 10.90 18.72
CA ASN A 354 29.33 11.18 18.99
C ASN A 354 29.56 12.24 20.09
N GLN A 355 28.58 13.11 20.37
CA GLN A 355 28.65 14.04 21.52
C GLN A 355 28.37 13.35 22.86
N LEU A 356 27.68 12.20 22.85
CA LEU A 356 27.38 11.40 24.05
C LEU A 356 28.49 10.39 24.37
N GLU A 357 29.19 9.89 23.36
CA GLU A 357 30.27 8.89 23.52
C GLU A 357 31.61 9.46 24.02
N SER A 358 31.80 10.80 23.99
CA SER A 358 33.00 11.45 24.55
C SER A 358 33.13 11.34 26.08
N ASN A 359 32.12 10.80 26.78
CA ASN A 359 32.08 10.67 28.24
C ASN A 359 32.14 9.21 28.74
N LYS A 360 32.57 8.23 27.95
CA LYS A 360 32.74 6.85 28.46
C LYS A 360 34.15 6.61 28.99
N GLU A 361 34.30 7.01 30.24
CA GLU A 361 35.27 6.52 31.20
C GLU A 361 35.29 4.98 31.20
N VAL A 362 36.49 4.41 31.22
CA VAL A 362 36.77 2.96 31.14
C VAL A 362 36.09 2.24 32.30
N ILE A 363 35.08 1.42 32.00
CA ILE A 363 34.32 0.64 32.98
C ILE A 363 35.21 -0.51 33.50
N PRO A 364 35.40 -0.65 34.83
CA PRO A 364 36.20 -1.73 35.42
C PRO A 364 35.66 -3.13 35.11
N ARG A 365 36.58 -4.11 35.08
CA ARG A 365 36.31 -5.52 34.72
C ARG A 365 35.26 -6.20 35.61
N GLU A 366 35.14 -5.79 36.88
CA GLU A 366 34.13 -6.30 37.83
C GLU A 366 32.70 -5.91 37.40
N THR A 367 32.51 -4.70 36.89
CA THR A 367 31.19 -4.25 36.39
C THR A 367 30.71 -5.07 35.19
N HIS A 368 31.61 -5.56 34.34
CA HIS A 368 31.27 -6.45 33.23
C HIS A 368 30.91 -7.86 33.71
N GLU A 369 31.56 -8.35 34.76
CA GLU A 369 31.25 -9.65 35.35
C GLU A 369 29.88 -9.64 36.02
N ASP A 370 29.55 -8.58 36.77
CA ASP A 370 28.21 -8.35 37.33
C ASP A 370 27.15 -8.19 36.24
N GLU A 371 27.49 -7.56 35.11
CA GLU A 371 26.58 -7.39 33.97
C GLU A 371 26.32 -8.71 33.24
N MET A 372 27.34 -9.57 33.12
CA MET A 372 27.15 -10.93 32.61
C MET A 372 26.31 -11.78 33.56
N GLU A 373 26.47 -11.64 34.86
CA GLU A 373 25.65 -12.33 35.85
C GLU A 373 24.18 -11.86 35.76
N ARG A 374 23.94 -10.55 35.62
CA ARG A 374 22.59 -10.00 35.39
C ARG A 374 21.96 -10.53 34.11
N MET A 375 22.69 -10.52 32.98
CA MET A 375 22.18 -11.09 31.74
C MET A 375 21.87 -12.58 31.86
N ARG A 376 22.66 -13.36 32.61
CA ARG A 376 22.34 -14.78 32.87
C ARG A 376 21.02 -14.93 33.63
N HIS A 377 20.78 -14.09 34.64
CA HIS A 377 19.52 -14.08 35.38
C HIS A 377 18.33 -13.66 34.50
N GLU A 378 18.51 -12.64 33.65
CA GLU A 378 17.46 -12.20 32.70
C GLU A 378 17.14 -13.27 31.66
N VAL A 379 18.16 -13.94 31.10
CA VAL A 379 17.96 -15.06 30.18
C VAL A 379 17.25 -16.22 30.87
N GLN A 380 17.57 -16.48 32.14
CA GLN A 380 16.91 -17.52 32.92
C GLN A 380 15.43 -17.17 33.20
N GLN A 381 15.14 -15.92 33.56
CA GLN A 381 13.77 -15.43 33.72
C GLN A 381 12.99 -15.49 32.39
N CYS A 382 13.61 -15.13 31.27
CA CYS A 382 13.01 -15.27 29.95
C CYS A 382 12.67 -16.74 29.63
N LYS A 383 13.55 -17.69 29.97
CA LYS A 383 13.28 -19.13 29.78
C LYS A 383 12.11 -19.60 30.64
N GLU A 384 12.04 -19.17 31.89
CA GLU A 384 10.93 -19.50 32.79
C GLU A 384 9.62 -18.88 32.31
N PHE A 385 9.66 -17.65 31.78
CA PHE A 385 8.50 -17.00 31.18
C PHE A 385 8.03 -17.72 29.91
N ILE A 386 8.95 -18.12 29.03
CA ILE A 386 8.62 -18.91 27.84
C ILE A 386 8.02 -20.26 28.24
N HIS A 387 8.56 -20.92 29.26
CA HIS A 387 8.02 -22.18 29.76
C HIS A 387 6.62 -22.00 30.36
N ALA A 388 6.38 -20.95 31.13
CA ALA A 388 5.07 -20.60 31.66
C ALA A 388 4.08 -20.25 30.54
N GLN A 389 4.51 -19.50 29.51
CA GLN A 389 3.71 -19.22 28.32
C GLN A 389 3.36 -20.49 27.55
N GLN A 390 4.30 -21.42 27.39
CA GLN A 390 4.06 -22.72 26.77
C GLN A 390 3.08 -23.57 27.57
N GLN A 391 3.19 -23.59 28.90
CA GLN A 391 2.23 -24.28 29.76
C GLN A 391 0.83 -23.65 29.66
N LEU A 392 0.72 -22.32 29.60
CA LEU A 392 -0.55 -21.63 29.45
C LEU A 392 -1.19 -21.90 28.08
N LEU A 393 -0.40 -21.88 27.00
CA LEU A 393 -0.83 -22.26 25.66
C LEU A 393 -1.32 -23.71 25.61
N GLN A 394 -0.62 -24.62 26.30
CA GLN A 394 -1.01 -26.02 26.37
C GLN A 394 -2.26 -26.24 27.22
N GLN A 395 -2.47 -25.41 28.25
CA GLN A 395 -3.70 -25.37 29.04
C GLN A 395 -4.88 -24.82 28.22
N GLN A 396 -4.67 -23.77 27.41
CA GLN A 396 -5.66 -23.20 26.49
C GLN A 396 -6.10 -24.19 25.40
N LEU A 397 -5.19 -25.05 24.93
CA LEU A 397 -5.51 -26.11 23.96
C LEU A 397 -6.28 -27.29 24.58
N ASN A 398 -6.16 -27.49 25.90
CA ASN A 398 -6.82 -28.59 26.62
C ASN A 398 -8.15 -28.19 27.28
N THR A 399 -8.41 -26.90 27.44
CA THR A 399 -9.75 -26.38 27.80
C THR A 399 -10.55 -26.21 26.52
N SER A 400 -11.64 -26.97 26.35
CA SER A 400 -12.62 -26.71 25.29
C SER A 400 -13.04 -25.24 25.37
N PHE A 401 -12.69 -24.45 24.34
CA PHE A 401 -13.04 -23.04 24.24
C PHE A 401 -14.56 -22.88 24.46
N ASP A 402 -14.93 -22.19 25.55
CA ASP A 402 -16.31 -21.79 25.79
C ASP A 402 -16.57 -20.49 25.02
N ASP A 403 -17.54 -20.54 24.12
CA ASP A 403 -17.86 -19.53 23.09
C ASP A 403 -18.12 -18.13 23.71
N GLU A 404 -18.50 -18.08 24.99
CA GLU A 404 -18.72 -16.86 25.76
C GLU A 404 -17.46 -16.00 25.96
N THR A 405 -16.29 -16.62 26.11
CA THR A 405 -15.04 -15.86 26.35
C THR A 405 -14.56 -15.16 25.08
N ALA A 406 -14.77 -15.80 23.92
CA ALA A 406 -14.46 -15.21 22.62
C ALA A 406 -15.43 -14.06 22.26
N ALA A 407 -16.70 -14.17 22.66
CA ALA A 407 -17.68 -13.11 22.52
C ALA A 407 -17.30 -11.87 23.35
N LEU A 408 -16.90 -12.05 24.62
CA LEU A 408 -16.53 -10.95 25.50
C LEU A 408 -15.31 -10.16 25.02
N LEU A 409 -14.29 -10.84 24.48
CA LEU A 409 -13.09 -10.19 23.93
C LEU A 409 -13.38 -9.39 22.65
N ASN A 410 -14.28 -9.89 21.78
CA ASN A 410 -14.75 -9.13 20.62
C ASN A 410 -15.58 -7.92 21.03
N ASP A 411 -16.43 -8.03 22.04
CA ASP A 411 -17.24 -6.92 22.55
C ASP A 411 -16.35 -5.82 23.16
N CYS A 412 -15.27 -6.19 23.86
CA CYS A 412 -14.30 -5.22 24.38
C CYS A 412 -13.55 -4.45 23.26
N TYR A 413 -13.10 -5.15 22.21
CA TYR A 413 -12.38 -4.50 21.10
C TYR A 413 -13.29 -3.57 20.29
N THR A 414 -14.53 -3.99 20.02
CA THR A 414 -15.51 -3.17 19.31
C THR A 414 -15.96 -1.96 20.13
N LEU A 415 -15.97 -2.05 21.47
CA LEU A 415 -16.29 -0.94 22.35
C LEU A 415 -15.18 0.12 22.40
N GLU A 416 -13.92 -0.29 22.45
CA GLU A 416 -12.77 0.63 22.41
C GLU A 416 -12.72 1.41 21.08
N GLU A 417 -12.92 0.73 19.96
CA GLU A 417 -12.98 1.36 18.63
C GLU A 417 -14.15 2.35 18.52
N LYS A 418 -15.30 2.00 19.08
CA LYS A 418 -16.49 2.88 19.13
C LYS A 418 -16.26 4.11 20.00
N GLU A 419 -15.56 3.97 21.12
CA GLU A 419 -15.21 5.10 21.99
C GLU A 419 -14.20 6.03 21.31
N ARG A 420 -13.17 5.48 20.66
CA ARG A 420 -12.21 6.25 19.86
C ARG A 420 -12.90 7.06 18.77
N LEU A 421 -13.80 6.42 18.00
CA LEU A 421 -14.54 7.11 16.94
C LEU A 421 -15.43 8.24 17.48
N LYS A 422 -16.00 8.06 18.68
CA LYS A 422 -16.80 9.09 19.35
C LYS A 422 -15.95 10.29 19.78
N GLU A 423 -14.70 10.07 20.18
CA GLU A 423 -13.75 11.14 20.49
C GLU A 423 -13.31 11.90 19.23
N GLU A 424 -12.98 11.19 18.16
CA GLU A 424 -12.65 11.80 16.86
C GLU A 424 -13.82 12.64 16.33
N TRP A 425 -15.04 12.13 16.44
CA TRP A 425 -16.25 12.85 16.05
C TRP A 425 -16.47 14.12 16.89
N ARG A 426 -16.20 14.05 18.21
CA ARG A 426 -16.25 15.24 19.08
C ARG A 426 -15.22 16.29 18.67
N LEU A 427 -14.00 15.86 18.34
CA LEU A 427 -12.95 16.77 17.88
C LEU A 427 -13.33 17.43 16.55
N PHE A 428 -13.92 16.67 15.64
CA PHE A 428 -14.42 17.17 14.36
C PHE A 428 -15.50 18.24 14.54
N GLU A 429 -16.49 17.99 15.41
CA GLU A 429 -17.56 18.96 15.67
C GLU A 429 -17.02 20.23 16.36
N GLU A 430 -16.02 20.09 17.24
CA GLU A 430 -15.32 21.23 17.85
C GLU A 430 -14.57 22.07 16.80
N GLN A 431 -13.90 21.44 15.84
CA GLN A 431 -13.26 22.12 14.72
C GLN A 431 -14.27 22.86 13.85
N LYS A 432 -15.40 22.21 13.51
CA LYS A 432 -16.49 22.85 12.77
C LYS A 432 -17.04 24.06 13.50
N ARG A 433 -17.24 23.97 14.83
CA ARG A 433 -17.64 25.10 15.68
C ARG A 433 -16.59 26.23 15.68
N ASN A 434 -15.30 25.91 15.64
CA ASN A 434 -14.22 26.90 15.54
C ASN A 434 -14.28 27.63 14.21
N PHE A 435 -14.39 26.93 13.08
CA PHE A 435 -14.51 27.53 11.76
C PHE A 435 -15.74 28.43 11.65
N GLU A 436 -16.88 28.01 12.21
CA GLU A 436 -18.09 28.83 12.26
C GLU A 436 -17.86 30.15 13.01
N ARG A 437 -17.15 30.10 14.15
CA ARG A 437 -16.78 31.29 14.93
C ARG A 437 -15.82 32.20 14.19
N GLU A 438 -14.78 31.63 13.59
CA GLU A 438 -13.83 32.41 12.80
C GLU A 438 -14.52 33.09 11.62
N ARG A 439 -15.39 32.36 10.91
CA ARG A 439 -16.19 32.92 9.81
C ARG A 439 -17.04 34.11 10.26
N LYS A 440 -17.70 34.01 11.43
CA LYS A 440 -18.46 35.13 12.02
C LYS A 440 -17.55 36.30 12.36
N ASN A 441 -16.40 36.05 12.99
CA ASN A 441 -15.43 37.08 13.35
C ASN A 441 -14.88 37.81 12.10
N PHE A 442 -14.53 37.08 11.04
CA PHE A 442 -14.08 37.67 9.79
C PHE A 442 -15.16 38.52 9.13
N THR A 443 -16.41 38.04 9.13
CA THR A 443 -17.55 38.78 8.59
C THR A 443 -17.79 40.08 9.37
N GLU A 444 -17.75 40.02 10.70
CA GLU A 444 -17.91 41.20 11.56
C GLU A 444 -16.76 42.20 11.38
N ALA A 445 -15.52 41.72 11.30
CA ALA A 445 -14.36 42.55 11.03
C ALA A 445 -14.47 43.26 9.68
N ALA A 446 -14.94 42.57 8.63
CA ALA A 446 -15.18 43.17 7.31
C ALA A 446 -16.27 44.25 7.36
N ILE A 447 -17.38 44.00 8.07
CA ILE A 447 -18.45 44.99 8.26
C ILE A 447 -17.91 46.22 8.99
N ARG A 448 -17.16 46.01 10.08
CA ARG A 448 -16.57 47.09 10.87
C ARG A 448 -15.60 47.94 10.04
N LEU A 449 -14.72 47.29 9.29
CA LEU A 449 -13.76 47.97 8.42
C LEU A 449 -14.48 48.75 7.30
N GLY A 450 -15.60 48.23 6.80
CA GLY A 450 -16.50 48.94 5.90
C GLY A 450 -17.10 50.22 6.53
N ARG A 451 -17.52 50.16 7.79
CA ARG A 451 -18.03 51.34 8.54
C ARG A 451 -16.92 52.37 8.77
N GLU A 452 -15.74 51.94 9.20
CA GLU A 452 -14.58 52.83 9.40
C GLU A 452 -14.15 53.51 8.09
N LYS A 453 -14.14 52.78 6.97
CA LYS A 453 -13.85 53.34 5.64
C LYS A 453 -14.91 54.38 5.22
N LYS A 454 -16.18 54.10 5.47
CA LYS A 454 -17.28 55.05 5.19
C LYS A 454 -17.13 56.33 6.02
N ALA A 455 -16.90 56.21 7.32
CA ALA A 455 -16.68 57.35 8.20
C ALA A 455 -15.48 58.20 7.75
N PHE A 456 -14.36 57.56 7.36
CA PHE A 456 -13.20 58.28 6.84
C PHE A 456 -13.49 59.01 5.52
N GLN A 457 -14.29 58.42 4.64
CA GLN A 457 -14.74 59.07 3.40
C GLN A 457 -15.65 60.27 3.69
N GLU A 458 -16.56 60.15 4.66
CA GLU A 458 -17.43 61.24 5.12
C GLU A 458 -16.63 62.37 5.77
N ASP A 459 -15.63 62.06 6.59
CA ASP A 459 -14.71 63.04 7.19
C ASP A 459 -13.89 63.76 6.11
N ARG A 460 -13.37 63.03 5.13
CA ARG A 460 -12.66 63.61 3.98
C ARG A 460 -13.58 64.52 3.16
N ALA A 461 -14.82 64.10 2.90
CA ALA A 461 -15.79 64.91 2.18
C ALA A 461 -16.18 66.17 2.97
N SER A 462 -16.36 66.05 4.29
CA SER A 462 -16.62 67.17 5.19
C SER A 462 -15.44 68.13 5.26
N TRP A 463 -14.22 67.61 5.30
CA TRP A 463 -13.00 68.40 5.24
C TRP A 463 -12.88 69.16 3.91
N LEU A 464 -13.11 68.50 2.76
CA LEU A 464 -13.12 69.15 1.45
C LEU A 464 -14.23 70.19 1.33
N LYS A 465 -15.43 69.90 1.84
CA LYS A 465 -16.55 70.85 1.91
C LYS A 465 -16.16 72.08 2.74
N ASN A 466 -15.55 71.88 3.90
CA ASN A 466 -15.09 72.97 4.76
C ASN A 466 -13.96 73.78 4.09
N GLN A 467 -13.00 73.12 3.45
CA GLN A 467 -11.97 73.79 2.65
C GLN A 467 -12.61 74.64 1.53
N PHE A 468 -13.57 74.11 0.78
CA PHE A 468 -14.28 74.84 -0.27
C PHE A 468 -15.05 76.04 0.27
N LEU A 469 -15.83 75.85 1.35
CA LEU A 469 -16.60 76.93 1.98
C LEU A 469 -15.68 78.04 2.54
N ASN A 470 -14.52 77.69 3.10
CA ASN A 470 -13.56 78.67 3.62
C ASN A 470 -12.70 79.34 2.52
N MET A 471 -12.63 78.76 1.32
CA MET A 471 -11.92 79.32 0.16
C MET A 471 -12.81 80.18 -0.73
N THR A 472 -14.13 80.25 -0.46
CA THR A 472 -15.08 81.05 -1.26
C THR A 472 -14.97 82.54 -0.87
N PRO A 473 -14.46 83.44 -1.73
CA PRO A 473 -14.18 84.84 -1.39
C PRO A 473 -15.43 85.75 -1.47
N PHE A 474 -16.62 85.22 -1.14
CA PHE A 474 -17.89 85.95 -1.17
C PHE A 474 -18.52 86.15 0.21
N THR A 475 -17.72 86.15 1.27
CA THR A 475 -18.04 86.90 2.49
C THR A 475 -17.14 88.13 2.56
N ASP A 476 -17.30 89.03 1.60
CA ASP A 476 -16.71 90.36 1.68
C ASP A 476 -17.83 91.41 1.75
N ARG A 477 -17.67 92.37 2.67
CA ARG A 477 -18.28 93.71 2.65
C ARG A 477 -19.79 93.86 2.46
N ARG A 478 -20.51 94.09 3.56
CA ARG A 478 -21.08 95.43 3.92
C ARG A 478 -22.15 95.32 5.03
N ARG A 479 -21.81 95.82 6.22
CA ARG A 479 -22.58 96.94 6.80
C ARG A 479 -21.65 97.77 7.68
N CYS A 480 -21.26 98.93 7.14
CA CYS A 480 -20.72 100.06 7.88
C CYS A 480 -21.92 100.80 8.49
N SER A 481 -21.83 101.24 9.74
CA SER A 481 -22.33 102.54 10.24
C SER A 481 -22.19 102.66 11.76
N SER A 482 -21.31 103.60 12.15
CA SER A 482 -21.34 104.51 13.30
C SER A 482 -21.49 103.98 14.75
N SER A 483 -20.44 104.30 15.53
CA SER A 483 -20.49 104.98 16.84
C SER A 483 -21.33 104.31 17.94
N ASP A 484 -20.69 103.57 18.84
CA ASP A 484 -20.26 104.08 20.15
C ASP A 484 -19.83 102.93 21.08
N GLY A 485 -18.86 103.22 21.94
CA GLY A 485 -18.83 102.61 23.26
C GLY A 485 -18.03 101.31 23.42
N GLN A 486 -16.79 101.51 23.90
CA GLN A 486 -16.19 100.74 25.00
C GLN A 486 -15.65 99.32 24.74
N SER A 487 -14.31 99.30 24.76
CA SER A 487 -13.50 98.44 25.65
C SER A 487 -13.03 97.07 25.15
N ALA A 488 -11.75 96.86 25.47
CA ALA A 488 -11.08 95.60 25.78
C ALA A 488 -10.51 94.73 24.62
N LEU A 489 -9.20 94.94 24.45
CA LEU A 489 -8.14 93.93 24.39
C LEU A 489 -7.64 93.45 23.02
N SER A 490 -6.46 93.98 22.71
CA SER A 490 -5.51 93.58 21.70
C SER A 490 -4.69 92.33 22.09
N ILE A 491 -4.58 91.43 21.10
CA ILE A 491 -3.32 90.86 20.59
C ILE A 491 -2.60 89.74 21.39
N SER A 492 -2.55 88.57 20.73
CA SER A 492 -1.45 87.59 20.64
C SER A 492 -1.06 86.77 21.88
N LYS A 493 -1.09 85.43 21.73
CA LYS A 493 0.12 84.60 21.58
C LYS A 493 -0.20 83.11 21.46
N PHE A 494 0.26 82.55 20.34
CA PHE A 494 0.73 81.17 20.22
C PHE A 494 1.70 80.85 21.36
N VAL A 495 1.44 79.86 22.21
CA VAL A 495 2.46 79.00 22.87
C VAL A 495 1.82 77.69 23.33
N PHE A 496 2.42 76.58 22.89
CA PHE A 496 2.54 75.26 23.52
C PHE A 496 1.95 75.08 24.94
N LYS A 497 1.13 74.05 25.12
CA LYS A 497 1.15 73.26 26.37
C LYS A 497 0.74 71.81 26.17
N PHE A 498 1.75 70.96 26.04
CA PHE A 498 1.70 69.53 26.26
C PHE A 498 1.91 69.26 27.76
N LYS A 499 0.94 68.63 28.43
CA LYS A 499 0.96 67.92 29.74
C LYS A 499 -0.50 67.81 30.20
N LYS A 500 -1.02 66.77 30.83
CA LYS A 500 -0.58 65.49 31.43
C LYS A 500 -1.92 64.86 31.89
N LYS A 501 -2.21 63.57 31.84
CA LYS A 501 -1.84 62.54 32.84
C LYS A 501 -2.77 61.32 32.51
N TYR A 502 -2.23 60.17 32.09
CA TYR A 502 -1.86 59.00 32.91
C TYR A 502 -3.02 58.32 33.67
N ALA A 503 -3.43 57.13 33.20
CA ALA A 503 -3.45 55.85 33.92
C ALA A 503 -3.82 54.76 32.88
N ASP A 504 -2.89 53.89 32.45
CA ASP A 504 -2.61 52.55 32.99
C ASP A 504 -3.80 51.58 32.76
N THR A 505 -3.70 50.40 32.16
CA THR A 505 -2.61 49.41 32.16
C THR A 505 -2.69 48.56 30.89
N ARG A 506 -1.51 48.13 30.46
CA ARG A 506 -1.25 47.18 29.38
C ARG A 506 -1.02 45.82 30.03
N PHE A 507 -1.85 44.80 29.74
CA PHE A 507 -1.42 43.41 29.90
C PHE A 507 -1.13 42.81 28.52
N LYS A 508 0.06 42.21 28.42
CA LYS A 508 0.64 41.60 27.23
C LYS A 508 -0.08 40.32 26.86
N SER A 509 -0.28 40.11 25.55
CA SER A 509 0.02 38.83 24.90
C SER A 509 0.08 39.03 23.38
N ARG A 510 1.29 39.28 22.88
CA ARG A 510 1.64 39.11 21.47
C ARG A 510 1.91 37.61 21.27
N SER A 511 0.95 36.87 20.73
CA SER A 511 1.22 35.63 20.02
C SER A 511 1.28 35.97 18.54
N ARG A 512 2.48 35.88 17.96
CA ARG A 512 2.72 36.04 16.52
C ARG A 512 2.77 34.63 15.94
N VAL A 513 1.62 34.06 15.59
CA VAL A 513 1.57 32.82 14.81
C VAL A 513 1.74 33.18 13.34
N ARG A 514 2.77 32.56 12.74
CA ARG A 514 3.08 32.60 11.32
C ARG A 514 1.90 32.02 10.53
N CYS A 515 1.45 32.77 9.52
CA CYS A 515 0.62 32.25 8.44
C CYS A 515 1.45 31.20 7.69
N GLY A 516 0.96 29.96 7.67
CA GLY A 516 1.50 28.83 6.94
C GLY A 516 0.34 28.03 6.36
N ASP A 517 0.41 27.76 5.06
CA ASP A 517 -0.69 27.36 4.19
C ASP A 517 -1.29 25.98 4.49
N LEU A 518 -2.49 25.98 5.07
CA LEU A 518 -3.44 24.87 4.98
C LEU A 518 -4.05 24.85 3.58
N SER A 519 -3.62 23.90 2.74
CA SER A 519 -4.41 23.48 1.57
C SER A 519 -5.35 22.38 2.02
N ILE A 520 -6.62 22.75 2.10
CA ILE A 520 -7.75 21.85 2.37
C ILE A 520 -8.09 21.05 1.11
N PHE A 521 -8.51 19.82 1.38
CA PHE A 521 -9.04 18.81 0.48
C PHE A 521 -10.11 19.36 -0.49
N SER A 522 -9.99 18.97 -1.76
CA SER A 522 -11.10 19.00 -2.71
C SER A 522 -12.17 18.00 -2.28
N LEU A 523 -13.38 18.53 -2.11
CA LEU A 523 -14.64 17.80 -2.12
C LEU A 523 -14.72 16.92 -3.37
N GLY A 524 -15.06 15.64 -3.17
CA GLY A 524 -15.56 14.78 -4.24
C GLY A 524 -17.03 15.12 -4.46
N GLU A 525 -17.39 15.34 -5.72
CA GLU A 525 -18.77 15.46 -6.16
C GLU A 525 -19.33 14.05 -6.37
N ASP A 526 -20.38 13.74 -5.61
CA ASP A 526 -21.29 12.63 -5.86
C ASP A 526 -22.14 12.98 -7.08
N GLU A 527 -22.01 12.25 -8.19
CA GLU A 527 -23.08 12.16 -9.20
C GLU A 527 -23.60 10.73 -9.26
N ASN A 528 -24.64 10.51 -8.46
CA ASN A 528 -25.69 9.56 -8.77
C ASN A 528 -26.55 10.14 -9.89
N SER A 529 -26.55 9.49 -11.06
CA SER A 529 -27.65 9.62 -12.03
C SER A 529 -27.93 8.27 -12.68
N LEU A 530 -29.06 7.71 -12.27
CA LEU A 530 -30.00 6.86 -13.00
C LEU A 530 -29.61 6.50 -14.45
N THR A 531 -29.25 5.24 -14.72
CA THR A 531 -30.04 4.26 -15.52
C THR A 531 -29.34 2.90 -15.55
#